data_AF-A0A5S9M128-F1
#
_entry.id   AF-A0A5S9M128-F1
#
_cell.length_a   1.000
_cell.length_b   1.000
_cell.length_c   1.000
_cell.angle_alpha   90.00
_cell.angle_beta   90.00
_cell.angle_gamma   90.00
#
_symmetry.space_group_name_H-M   'P 1'
#
loop_
_entity.id
_entity.type
_entity.pdbx_description
1 polymer ?
#
loop_
_entity_poly.entity_id
_entity_poly.type
_entity_poly.pdbx_seq_one_letter_code
_entity_poly.pdbx_strand_id
1 'polypeptide(L)'
;MVSLREDERLDYLLAEDMKIIQSKTVFAFSLDAVLLAKFAYVPIQKGEIIDLCTGNGIVPLLLSTRSKASITGVEIQERLFDMAKRSVEYNQLAHQIELIHGDLNDMPERYGNHKVDVITCNPPYFKNTF
;
A
#
# COMPACT_ATOMS: atom_id res chain seq x y z
N MET A 1 12.51 -4.10 15.84
CA MET A 1 12.01 -2.84 16.44
C MET A 1 12.04 -1.80 15.33
N VAL A 2 10.92 -1.13 15.02
CA VAL A 2 10.86 -0.14 13.92
C VAL A 2 11.26 1.23 14.45
N SER A 3 12.09 1.95 13.69
CA SER A 3 12.42 3.34 13.98
C SER A 3 11.29 4.24 13.47
N LEU A 4 10.69 5.02 14.37
CA LEU A 4 9.64 6.00 14.07
C LEU A 4 10.25 7.40 14.03
N ARG A 5 9.77 8.24 13.11
CA ARG A 5 10.06 9.68 13.09
C ARG A 5 9.16 10.41 14.09
N GLU A 6 9.49 11.66 14.44
CA GLU A 6 8.88 12.39 15.57
C GLU A 6 7.34 12.45 15.56
N ASP A 7 6.72 12.53 14.38
CA ASP A 7 5.27 12.65 14.22
C ASP A 7 4.60 11.35 13.76
N GLU A 8 5.36 10.26 13.71
CA GLU A 8 4.89 8.94 13.35
C GLU A 8 4.47 8.14 14.59
N ARG A 9 3.47 7.30 14.40
CA ARG A 9 3.00 6.32 15.37
C ARG A 9 2.81 4.98 14.70
N LEU A 10 2.92 3.92 15.48
CA LEU A 10 2.68 2.56 15.03
C LEU A 10 1.29 2.11 15.53
N ASP A 11 0.32 2.07 14.62
CA ASP A 11 -1.07 1.73 14.94
C ASP A 11 -1.38 0.27 14.59
N TYR A 12 -2.37 -0.31 15.26
CA TYR A 12 -2.87 -1.66 14.99
C TYR A 12 -3.86 -1.66 13.83
N LEU A 13 -3.71 -2.65 12.94
CA LEU A 13 -4.75 -3.06 12.01
C LEU A 13 -5.59 -4.13 12.72
N LEU A 14 -6.62 -3.70 13.46
CA LEU A 14 -7.39 -4.49 14.44
C LEU A 14 -7.96 -5.83 13.91
N ALA A 15 -8.10 -5.99 12.59
CA ALA A 15 -8.61 -7.21 12.00
C ALA A 15 -7.53 -8.30 11.75
N GLU A 16 -6.24 -7.96 11.77
CA GLU A 16 -5.22 -8.79 11.10
C GLU A 16 -3.92 -9.01 11.90
N ASP A 17 -3.87 -8.66 13.19
CA ASP A 17 -2.64 -8.70 14.03
C ASP A 17 -1.39 -8.05 13.37
N MET A 18 -1.64 -7.09 12.47
CA MET A 18 -0.63 -6.31 11.77
C MET A 18 -0.54 -4.91 12.37
N LYS A 19 0.57 -4.24 12.10
CA LYS A 19 0.75 -2.82 12.45
C LYS A 19 1.13 -1.97 11.27
N ILE A 20 0.76 -0.70 11.30
CA ILE A 20 1.05 0.25 10.22
C ILE A 20 1.57 1.56 10.80
N ILE A 21 2.59 2.11 10.15
CA ILE A 21 3.10 3.43 10.48
C ILE A 21 2.14 4.48 9.92
N GLN A 22 1.67 5.37 10.79
CA GLN A 22 0.81 6.49 10.43
C GLN A 22 1.43 7.79 10.93
N SER A 23 1.15 8.90 10.24
CA SER A 23 1.52 10.23 10.70
C SER A 23 0.28 11.13 10.69
N LYS A 24 0.10 11.94 11.73
CA LYS A 24 -0.99 12.93 11.75
C LYS A 24 -0.75 14.08 10.76
N THR A 25 0.50 14.32 10.37
CA THR A 25 0.86 15.46 9.50
C THR A 25 0.98 15.08 8.03
N VAL A 26 1.25 13.81 7.74
CA VAL A 26 1.38 13.32 6.35
C VAL A 26 0.13 12.58 5.93
N PHE A 27 -0.20 11.49 6.63
CA PHE A 27 -1.28 10.61 6.22
C PHE A 27 -1.65 9.62 7.33
N ALA A 28 -2.95 9.49 7.52
CA ALA A 28 -3.58 8.36 8.20
C ALA A 28 -4.57 7.73 7.22
N PHE A 29 -4.63 6.40 7.18
CA PHE A 29 -5.54 5.71 6.27
C PHE A 29 -7.00 6.04 6.62
N SER A 30 -7.83 6.14 5.59
CA SER A 30 -9.27 6.37 5.74
C SER A 30 -10.04 5.03 5.76
N LEU A 31 -11.32 5.09 6.16
CA LEU A 31 -12.23 3.96 6.02
C LEU A 31 -12.34 3.50 4.55
N ASP A 32 -12.24 4.40 3.58
CA ASP A 32 -12.33 4.07 2.15
C ASP A 32 -11.26 3.08 1.72
N ALA A 33 -10.02 3.22 2.21
CA ALA A 33 -8.95 2.27 1.92
C ALA A 33 -9.25 0.87 2.47
N VAL A 34 -9.82 0.80 3.68
CA VAL A 34 -10.24 -0.47 4.30
C VAL A 34 -11.40 -1.10 3.52
N LEU A 35 -12.38 -0.30 3.11
CA LEU A 35 -13.51 -0.78 2.32
C LEU A 35 -13.08 -1.22 0.93
N LEU A 36 -12.16 -0.51 0.27
CA LEU A 36 -11.59 -0.90 -1.02
C LEU A 36 -10.89 -2.25 -0.91
N ALA A 37 -10.02 -2.41 0.10
CA ALA A 37 -9.30 -3.65 0.34
C ALA A 37 -10.24 -4.82 0.63
N LYS A 38 -11.44 -4.59 1.20
CA LYS A 38 -12.47 -5.62 1.40
C LYS A 38 -13.33 -5.87 0.15
N PHE A 39 -13.64 -4.82 -0.61
CA PHE A 39 -14.45 -4.85 -1.82
C PHE A 39 -13.75 -5.59 -2.96
N ALA A 40 -12.44 -5.41 -3.10
CA ALA A 40 -11.67 -6.05 -4.16
C ALA A 40 -11.78 -7.58 -4.12
N TYR A 41 -12.13 -8.18 -5.26
CA TYR A 41 -11.98 -9.61 -5.48
C TYR A 41 -10.55 -9.89 -5.93
N VAL A 42 -9.82 -10.67 -5.15
CA VAL A 42 -8.40 -10.97 -5.38
C VAL A 42 -8.19 -12.46 -5.58
N PRO A 43 -7.22 -12.87 -6.40
CA PRO A 43 -6.88 -14.28 -6.54
C PRO A 43 -6.34 -14.81 -5.20
N ILE A 44 -6.74 -16.02 -4.80
CA ILE A 44 -6.40 -16.53 -3.45
C ILE A 44 -4.98 -17.12 -3.40
N GLN A 45 -4.59 -17.93 -4.39
CA GLN A 45 -3.37 -18.76 -4.31
C GLN A 45 -2.17 -18.20 -5.06
N LYS A 46 -2.40 -17.52 -6.19
CA LYS A 46 -1.35 -17.00 -7.07
C LYS A 46 -1.92 -15.90 -7.94
N GLY A 47 -1.08 -14.96 -8.34
CA GLY A 47 -1.42 -13.87 -9.23
C GLY A 47 -0.59 -12.65 -8.92
N GLU A 48 -0.91 -11.56 -9.59
CA GLU A 48 -0.23 -10.28 -9.44
C GLU A 48 -1.24 -9.16 -9.20
N ILE A 49 -1.01 -8.42 -8.11
CA ILE A 49 -1.84 -7.31 -7.67
C ILE A 49 -0.98 -6.05 -7.68
N ILE A 50 -1.50 -4.97 -8.24
CA ILE A 50 -0.89 -3.64 -8.16
C ILE A 50 -1.84 -2.68 -7.45
N ASP A 51 -1.34 -1.98 -6.44
CA ASP A 51 -2.03 -0.86 -5.80
C ASP A 51 -1.40 0.46 -6.25
N LEU A 52 -2.11 1.21 -7.09
CA LEU A 52 -1.69 2.51 -7.58
C LEU A 52 -2.12 3.59 -6.58
N CYS A 53 -1.19 4.45 -6.18
CA CYS A 53 -1.36 5.44 -5.10
C CYS A 53 -1.48 4.78 -3.72
N THR A 54 -0.48 3.97 -3.36
CA THR A 54 -0.56 3.11 -2.17
C THR A 54 -0.48 3.85 -0.83
N GLY A 55 -0.04 5.12 -0.83
CA GLY A 55 0.13 5.91 0.39
C GLY A 55 1.09 5.22 1.36
N ASN A 56 0.65 5.00 2.60
CA ASN A 56 1.44 4.29 3.61
C ASN A 56 1.33 2.75 3.52
N GLY A 57 0.84 2.20 2.40
CA GLY A 57 0.80 0.76 2.14
C GLY A 57 -0.40 0.03 2.74
N ILE A 58 -1.44 0.75 3.15
CA ILE A 58 -2.62 0.16 3.82
C ILE A 58 -3.32 -0.91 2.97
N VAL A 59 -3.57 -0.66 1.68
CA VAL A 59 -4.27 -1.63 0.83
C VAL A 59 -3.42 -2.89 0.60
N PRO A 60 -2.12 -2.80 0.23
CA PRO A 60 -1.26 -3.98 0.13
C PRO A 60 -1.20 -4.82 1.40
N LEU A 61 -1.07 -4.18 2.57
CA LEU A 61 -1.08 -4.89 3.85
C LEU A 61 -2.39 -5.66 4.02
N LEU A 62 -3.55 -5.02 3.85
CA LEU A 62 -4.83 -5.69 4.00
C LEU A 62 -5.09 -6.78 2.94
N LEU A 63 -4.60 -6.60 1.71
CA LEU A 63 -4.74 -7.62 0.67
C LEU A 63 -3.82 -8.84 0.90
N SER A 64 -2.68 -8.65 1.56
CA SER A 64 -1.75 -9.75 1.88
C SER A 64 -2.35 -10.82 2.79
N THR A 65 -3.36 -10.49 3.59
CA THR A 65 -4.06 -11.47 4.45
C THR A 65 -5.16 -12.23 3.72
N ARG A 66 -5.58 -11.72 2.56
CA ARG A 66 -6.66 -12.28 1.74
C ARG A 66 -6.14 -13.05 0.52
N SER A 67 -4.86 -12.95 0.22
CA SER A 67 -4.25 -13.48 -1.01
C SER A 67 -2.80 -13.92 -0.75
N LYS A 68 -2.34 -14.91 -1.50
CA LYS A 68 -0.91 -15.28 -1.62
C LYS A 68 -0.24 -14.73 -2.88
N ALA A 69 -0.95 -13.89 -3.64
CA ALA A 69 -0.40 -13.21 -4.81
C ALA A 69 0.76 -12.28 -4.42
N SER A 70 1.66 -12.01 -5.39
CA SER A 70 2.60 -10.90 -5.28
C SER A 70 1.85 -9.58 -5.37
N ILE A 71 2.19 -8.66 -4.49
CA ILE A 71 1.54 -7.36 -4.39
C ILE A 71 2.59 -6.28 -4.62
N THR A 72 2.32 -5.35 -5.53
CA THR A 72 3.15 -4.16 -5.74
C THR A 72 2.38 -2.91 -5.32
N GLY A 73 2.95 -2.09 -4.45
CA GLY A 73 2.42 -0.76 -4.13
C GLY A 73 3.24 0.34 -4.79
N VAL A 74 2.60 1.28 -5.47
CA VAL A 74 3.26 2.43 -6.14
C VAL A 74 2.90 3.71 -5.41
N GLU A 75 3.91 4.47 -4.99
CA GLU A 75 3.74 5.77 -4.33
C GLU A 75 4.81 6.76 -4.80
N ILE A 76 4.40 7.97 -5.13
CA ILE A 76 5.29 9.03 -5.64
C ILE A 76 5.91 9.86 -4.52
N GLN A 77 5.27 9.93 -3.35
CA GLN A 77 5.75 10.71 -2.21
C GLN A 77 6.72 9.89 -1.37
N GLU A 78 8.00 10.25 -1.41
CA GLU A 78 9.10 9.57 -0.70
C GLU A 78 8.77 9.27 0.78
N ARG A 79 8.16 10.22 1.49
CA ARG A 79 7.83 10.05 2.90
C ARG A 79 6.77 8.96 3.13
N LEU A 80 5.76 8.88 2.27
CA LEU A 80 4.73 7.83 2.35
C LEU A 80 5.29 6.48 1.93
N PHE A 81 6.07 6.46 0.86
CA PHE A 81 6.81 5.27 0.42
C PHE A 81 7.69 4.69 1.55
N ASP A 82 8.45 5.54 2.26
CA ASP A 82 9.28 5.10 3.38
C ASP A 82 8.46 4.56 4.56
N MET A 83 7.35 5.20 4.90
CA MET A 83 6.41 4.69 5.92
C MET A 83 5.84 3.33 5.53
N ALA A 84 5.44 3.16 4.27
CA ALA A 84 4.92 1.92 3.73
C ALA A 84 5.97 0.81 3.78
N LYS A 85 7.19 1.10 3.33
CA LYS A 85 8.31 0.14 3.32
C LYS A 85 8.62 -0.37 4.72
N ARG A 86 8.79 0.54 5.70
CA ARG A 86 9.03 0.17 7.09
C ARG A 86 7.86 -0.60 7.71
N SER A 87 6.62 -0.30 7.29
CA SER A 87 5.43 -1.05 7.73
C SER A 87 5.42 -2.47 7.16
N VAL A 88 5.72 -2.66 5.87
CA VAL A 88 5.85 -3.98 5.24
C VAL A 88 6.95 -4.81 5.91
N GLU A 89 8.12 -4.21 6.13
CA GLU A 89 9.23 -4.85 6.84
C GLU A 89 8.87 -5.23 8.27
N TYR A 90 8.19 -4.35 9.01
CA TYR A 90 7.75 -4.63 10.38
C TYR A 90 6.81 -5.84 10.45
N ASN A 91 5.90 -5.99 9.50
CA ASN A 91 4.99 -7.13 9.41
C ASN A 91 5.62 -8.37 8.74
N GLN A 92 6.90 -8.32 8.37
CA GLN A 92 7.63 -9.42 7.72
C GLN A 92 7.03 -9.83 6.35
N LEU A 93 6.39 -8.88 5.66
CA LEU A 93 5.69 -9.09 4.39
C LEU A 93 6.52 -8.73 3.15
N ALA A 94 7.81 -8.40 3.31
CA ALA A 94 8.69 -8.05 2.20
C ALA A 94 8.90 -9.18 1.17
N HIS A 95 8.54 -10.42 1.52
CA HIS A 95 8.55 -11.56 0.60
C HIS A 95 7.33 -11.59 -0.34
N GLN A 96 6.29 -10.80 -0.05
CA GLN A 96 5.03 -10.78 -0.76
C GLN A 96 4.69 -9.38 -1.33
N ILE A 97 5.05 -8.33 -0.58
CA ILE A 97 4.76 -6.94 -0.95
C ILE A 97 6.07 -6.26 -1.37
N GLU A 98 6.13 -5.85 -2.64
CA GLU A 98 7.14 -4.94 -3.17
C GLU A 98 6.59 -3.52 -3.21
N LEU A 99 7.41 -2.52 -2.94
CA LEU A 99 7.03 -1.12 -3.08
C LEU A 99 7.92 -0.43 -4.12
N ILE A 100 7.30 0.39 -4.95
CA ILE A 100 7.95 1.22 -5.94
C ILE A 100 7.76 2.69 -5.55
N HIS A 101 8.87 3.38 -5.36
CA HIS A 101 8.89 4.85 -5.30
C HIS A 101 8.96 5.38 -6.73
N GLY A 102 7.88 5.98 -7.23
CA GLY A 102 7.83 6.46 -8.60
C GLY A 102 6.48 7.02 -9.01
N ASP A 103 6.42 7.62 -10.20
CA ASP A 103 5.18 8.07 -10.80
C ASP A 103 4.40 6.87 -11.36
N LEU A 104 3.10 6.82 -11.07
CA LEU A 104 2.21 5.82 -11.63
C LEU A 104 2.13 5.89 -13.17
N ASN A 105 2.40 7.07 -13.74
CA ASN A 105 2.44 7.28 -15.19
C ASN A 105 3.57 6.49 -15.88
N ASP A 106 4.59 6.08 -15.12
CA ASP A 106 5.72 5.29 -15.64
C ASP A 106 5.42 3.78 -15.61
N MET A 107 4.35 3.34 -14.93
CA MET A 107 4.03 1.92 -14.76
C MET A 107 3.71 1.22 -16.09
N PRO A 108 2.96 1.80 -17.05
CA PRO A 108 2.76 1.18 -18.35
C PRO A 108 4.06 0.81 -19.08
N GLU A 109 5.09 1.66 -18.99
CA GLU A 109 6.41 1.35 -19.57
C GLU A 109 7.12 0.24 -18.81
N ARG A 110 7.10 0.29 -17.48
CA ARG A 110 7.75 -0.70 -16.61
C ARG A 110 7.16 -2.11 -16.77
N TYR A 111 5.84 -2.22 -16.92
CA TYR A 111 5.14 -3.50 -17.08
C TYR A 111 4.99 -3.90 -18.56
N GLY A 112 5.07 -2.95 -19.49
CA GLY A 112 4.94 -3.22 -20.92
C GLY A 112 3.63 -3.95 -21.25
N ASN A 113 3.72 -5.09 -21.93
CA ASN A 113 2.57 -5.95 -22.27
C ASN A 113 2.23 -6.98 -21.17
N HIS A 114 2.87 -6.88 -20.00
CA HIS A 114 2.60 -7.78 -18.88
C HIS A 114 1.17 -7.62 -18.37
N LYS A 115 0.55 -8.73 -18.00
CA LYS A 115 -0.82 -8.73 -17.47
C LYS A 115 -0.78 -8.90 -15.97
N VAL A 116 -1.41 -7.97 -15.27
CA VAL A 116 -1.71 -8.10 -13.84
C VAL A 116 -3.16 -8.53 -13.65
N ASP A 117 -3.42 -9.29 -12.59
CA ASP A 117 -4.74 -9.85 -12.33
C ASP A 117 -5.69 -8.82 -11.72
N VAL A 118 -5.16 -7.96 -10.83
CA VAL A 118 -5.94 -6.95 -10.12
C VAL A 118 -5.16 -5.66 -10.02
N ILE A 119 -5.85 -4.54 -10.29
CA ILE A 119 -5.38 -3.20 -9.98
C ILE A 119 -6.33 -2.58 -8.95
N THR A 120 -5.80 -2.12 -7.83
CA THR A 120 -6.50 -1.27 -6.86
C THR A 120 -5.95 0.15 -6.94
N CYS A 121 -6.79 1.13 -6.62
CA CYS A 121 -6.38 2.53 -6.58
C CYS A 121 -7.34 3.30 -5.66
N ASN A 122 -6.80 3.95 -4.63
CA ASN A 122 -7.51 4.92 -3.82
C ASN A 122 -6.75 6.25 -3.85
N PRO A 123 -6.91 7.05 -4.93
CA PRO A 123 -6.11 8.24 -5.12
C PRO A 123 -6.45 9.31 -4.08
N PRO A 124 -5.53 10.22 -3.77
CA PRO A 124 -5.81 11.35 -2.89
C PRO A 124 -6.75 12.36 -3.58
N TYR A 125 -7.98 12.49 -3.09
CA TYR A 125 -8.99 13.41 -3.64
C TYR A 125 -8.85 14.86 -3.12
N PHE A 126 -7.63 15.41 -3.12
CA PHE A 126 -7.43 16.80 -2.73
C PHE A 126 -7.85 17.74 -3.87
N LYS A 127 -8.63 18.77 -3.55
CA LYS A 127 -8.90 19.86 -4.49
C LYS A 127 -7.60 20.65 -4.65
N ASN A 128 -7.07 20.71 -5.87
CA ASN A 128 -6.09 21.74 -6.21
C ASN A 128 -6.76 23.09 -6.01
N THR A 129 -6.37 23.78 -4.93
CA THR A 129 -6.72 25.19 -4.76
C THR A 129 -5.61 25.93 -5.49
N PHE A 130 -5.85 26.27 -6.75
CA PHE A 130 -5.05 27.26 -7.47
C PHE A 130 -5.39 28.65 -6.95
#